data_AF-A0A2T4TU05-F1
#
_entry.id   AF-A0A2T4TU05-F1
#
_cell.length_a   1.000
_cell.length_b   1.000
_cell.length_c   1.000
_cell.angle_alpha   90.00
_cell.angle_beta   90.00
_cell.angle_gamma   90.00
#
_symmetry.space_group_name_H-M   'P 1'
#
loop_
_entity.id
_entity.type
_entity.pdbx_description
1 polymer ?
#
loop_
_entity_poly.entity_id
_entity_poly.type
_entity_poly.pdbx_seq_one_letter_code
_entity_poly.pdbx_strand_id
1 'polypeptide(L)'
;MISGTFSQNIKFNGKIGGSRRVFEGKPELLTGGFNFDLKDLPKAGHVLPAGTPVCVDEQKRTIKPLQTFAVKEVSGTTIKVIKAVGGVSTGTRIKAGDTLVILGNDLTAAGTAIKVSAVDSSNEEYDVLTVDAATGVSETTILAMAQSDGKPYCAPNALLAYDKCLDENAYEAYGEAAFFSARPVYERRMPPINDAVKKALADAGCFFRFSQSK
;
A
#
# COMPACT_ATOMS: atom_id res chain seq x y z
N MET A 1 6.36 -22.64 -24.38
CA MET A 1 6.91 -22.56 -23.00
C MET A 1 6.50 -21.22 -22.45
N ILE A 2 5.78 -21.19 -21.33
CA ILE A 2 5.54 -19.94 -20.58
C ILE A 2 6.88 -19.63 -19.91
N SER A 3 7.60 -18.62 -20.38
CA SER A 3 8.78 -18.12 -19.70
C SER A 3 8.34 -17.08 -18.67
N GLY A 4 8.52 -17.40 -17.40
CA GLY A 4 8.29 -16.48 -16.30
C GLY A 4 8.36 -17.19 -14.96
N THR A 5 8.56 -16.44 -13.89
CA THR A 5 8.75 -16.96 -12.54
C THR A 5 7.39 -17.05 -11.82
N PHE A 6 7.04 -18.23 -11.29
CA PHE A 6 6.00 -18.34 -10.27
C PHE A 6 6.54 -17.71 -8.98
N SER A 7 5.88 -16.66 -8.49
CA SER A 7 6.04 -16.04 -7.17
C SER A 7 7.28 -16.49 -6.39
N GLN A 8 8.34 -15.69 -6.45
CA GLN A 8 9.42 -15.84 -5.49
C GLN A 8 9.57 -14.54 -4.72
N ASN A 9 9.72 -14.70 -3.40
CA ASN A 9 10.24 -13.71 -2.45
C ASN A 9 11.63 -13.23 -2.91
N ILE A 10 11.72 -12.49 -4.01
CA ILE A 10 12.98 -12.05 -4.59
C ILE A 10 13.28 -10.68 -3.99
N LYS A 11 14.14 -10.74 -2.98
CA LYS A 11 15.08 -9.70 -2.56
C LYS A 11 14.47 -8.34 -2.20
N PHE A 12 14.33 -8.11 -0.91
CA PHE A 12 14.92 -6.91 -0.34
C PHE A 12 15.66 -7.31 0.95
N ASN A 13 16.97 -7.13 1.09
CA ASN A 13 17.92 -6.24 0.44
C ASN A 13 19.15 -7.08 0.05
N GLY A 14 20.02 -6.62 -0.85
CA GLY A 14 21.41 -7.10 -0.91
C GLY A 14 22.18 -6.94 0.42
N LYS A 15 21.53 -6.46 1.49
CA LYS A 15 21.92 -6.59 2.89
C LYS A 15 21.09 -7.69 3.58
N ILE A 16 21.77 -8.80 3.87
CA ILE A 16 21.31 -9.86 4.77
C ILE A 16 20.82 -9.22 6.09
N GLY A 17 19.57 -9.48 6.51
CA GLY A 17 19.08 -9.18 7.87
C GLY A 17 17.86 -8.26 8.05
N GLY A 18 17.25 -7.72 6.99
CA GLY A 18 16.19 -6.69 7.11
C GLY A 18 14.74 -7.18 7.23
N SER A 19 14.42 -8.21 8.04
CA SER A 19 13.00 -8.57 8.26
C SER A 19 12.31 -7.56 9.18
N ARG A 20 11.33 -6.82 8.66
CA ARG A 20 10.49 -5.94 9.49
C ARG A 20 9.36 -6.73 10.07
N ARG A 21 9.39 -6.93 11.38
CA ARG A 21 8.25 -7.52 12.08
C ARG A 21 7.15 -6.47 12.16
N VAL A 22 6.19 -6.52 11.24
CA VAL A 22 4.96 -5.71 11.30
C VAL A 22 3.99 -6.32 12.31
N PHE A 23 3.90 -7.65 12.33
CA PHE A 23 3.13 -8.42 13.30
C PHE A 23 4.06 -8.90 14.43
N GLU A 24 3.70 -8.65 15.69
CA GLU A 24 4.44 -9.16 16.86
C GLU A 24 4.20 -10.67 17.10
N GLY A 25 3.19 -11.24 16.44
CA GLY A 25 2.84 -12.66 16.47
C GLY A 25 2.66 -13.23 15.06
N LYS A 26 2.20 -14.49 15.00
CA LYS A 26 1.78 -15.11 13.75
C LYS A 26 0.39 -14.57 13.40
N PRO A 27 0.22 -13.83 12.29
CA PRO A 27 -1.11 -13.47 11.82
C PRO A 27 -1.83 -14.72 11.31
N GLU A 28 -3.15 -14.74 11.47
CA GLU A 28 -4.01 -15.70 10.81
C GLU A 28 -4.30 -15.22 9.39
N LEU A 29 -3.98 -16.09 8.43
CA LEU A 29 -4.09 -15.82 7.01
C LEU A 29 -5.43 -16.34 6.49
N LEU A 30 -6.04 -15.58 5.58
CA LEU A 30 -7.17 -16.04 4.78
C LEU A 30 -6.71 -17.21 3.92
N THR A 31 -7.42 -18.32 4.03
CA THR A 31 -7.13 -19.54 3.27
C THR A 31 -7.86 -19.48 1.94
N GLY A 32 -7.16 -19.66 0.83
CA GLY A 32 -7.83 -19.67 -0.48
C GLY A 32 -6.94 -19.39 -1.68
N GLY A 33 -5.78 -18.75 -1.46
CA GLY A 33 -4.87 -18.34 -2.52
C GLY A 33 -5.47 -17.22 -3.36
N PHE A 34 -4.93 -16.00 -3.23
CA PHE A 34 -5.48 -14.82 -3.90
C PHE A 34 -4.50 -14.29 -4.94
N ASN A 35 -5.03 -13.90 -6.09
CA ASN A 35 -4.24 -13.38 -7.21
C ASN A 35 -4.29 -11.85 -7.25
N PHE A 36 -3.14 -11.22 -7.38
CA PHE A 36 -3.02 -9.80 -7.70
C PHE A 36 -3.19 -9.56 -9.20
N ASP A 37 -3.79 -8.44 -9.57
CA ASP A 37 -3.58 -7.88 -10.92
C ASP A 37 -2.18 -7.24 -10.96
N LEU A 38 -1.38 -7.63 -11.95
CA LEU A 38 -0.02 -7.09 -12.15
C LEU A 38 -0.02 -5.57 -12.33
N LYS A 39 -1.13 -4.98 -12.82
CA LYS A 39 -1.28 -3.54 -12.99
C LYS A 39 -1.36 -2.79 -11.65
N ASP A 40 -1.98 -3.42 -10.65
CA ASP A 40 -2.20 -2.86 -9.32
C ASP A 40 -0.95 -2.95 -8.42
N LEU A 41 0.07 -3.71 -8.85
CA LEU A 41 1.35 -3.82 -8.16
C LEU A 41 2.32 -2.69 -8.56
N PRO A 42 3.26 -2.32 -7.66
CA PRO A 42 4.38 -1.45 -8.01
C PRO A 42 5.16 -2.00 -9.21
N LYS A 43 5.88 -1.12 -9.94
CA LYS A 43 6.76 -1.59 -11.02
C LYS A 43 7.81 -2.57 -10.47
N ALA A 44 8.29 -3.45 -11.34
CA ALA A 44 9.32 -4.41 -10.96
C ALA A 44 10.54 -3.71 -10.34
N GLY A 45 11.10 -4.31 -9.29
CA GLY A 45 12.16 -3.70 -8.48
C GLY A 45 11.68 -2.78 -7.35
N HIS A 46 10.37 -2.53 -7.22
CA HIS A 46 9.78 -1.85 -6.07
C HIS A 46 8.98 -2.80 -5.18
N VAL A 47 8.81 -2.40 -3.92
CA VAL A 47 8.24 -3.26 -2.86
C VAL A 47 6.88 -2.75 -2.44
N LEU A 48 5.89 -3.64 -2.44
CA LEU A 48 4.64 -3.48 -1.71
C LEU A 48 4.86 -3.99 -0.27
N PRO A 49 4.88 -3.11 0.74
CA PRO A 49 5.23 -3.49 2.11
C PRO A 49 4.12 -4.29 2.81
N ALA A 50 4.51 -5.14 3.75
CA ALA A 50 3.63 -5.84 4.68
C ALA A 50 2.85 -4.83 5.52
N GLY A 51 1.62 -5.21 5.86
CA GLY A 51 0.66 -4.31 6.49
C GLY A 51 0.02 -3.30 5.53
N THR A 52 0.28 -3.36 4.23
CA THR A 52 -0.56 -2.61 3.28
C THR A 52 -2.01 -3.10 3.39
N PRO A 53 -3.01 -2.22 3.56
CA PRO A 53 -4.41 -2.60 3.52
C PRO A 53 -4.76 -3.20 2.16
N VAL A 54 -5.49 -4.31 2.16
CA VAL A 54 -5.89 -5.02 0.94
C VAL A 54 -7.39 -5.29 0.96
N CYS A 55 -7.99 -5.30 -0.22
CA CYS A 55 -9.34 -5.78 -0.46
C CYS A 55 -9.27 -7.15 -1.14
N VAL A 56 -9.80 -8.14 -0.44
CA VAL A 56 -9.86 -9.53 -0.85
C VAL A 56 -11.28 -9.84 -1.28
N ASP A 57 -11.44 -10.31 -2.52
CA ASP A 57 -12.68 -10.88 -3.01
C ASP A 57 -12.56 -12.41 -2.95
N GLU A 58 -13.22 -13.03 -1.97
CA GLU A 58 -13.17 -14.49 -1.77
C GLU A 58 -13.87 -15.27 -2.89
N GLN A 59 -14.86 -14.68 -3.56
CA GLN A 59 -15.57 -15.34 -4.65
C GLN A 59 -14.73 -15.36 -5.92
N LYS A 60 -14.09 -14.24 -6.26
CA LYS A 60 -13.23 -14.13 -7.44
C LYS A 60 -11.79 -14.58 -7.18
N ARG A 61 -11.42 -14.78 -5.92
CA ARG A 61 -10.05 -15.09 -5.47
C ARG A 61 -9.04 -14.03 -5.92
N THR A 62 -9.44 -12.77 -5.88
CA THR A 62 -8.59 -11.63 -6.26
C THR A 62 -8.25 -10.78 -5.05
N ILE A 63 -7.06 -10.19 -5.05
CA ILE A 63 -6.60 -9.28 -4.01
C ILE A 63 -6.14 -7.97 -4.64
N LYS A 64 -6.59 -6.85 -4.07
CA LYS A 64 -6.24 -5.50 -4.53
C LYS A 64 -5.60 -4.71 -3.40
N PRO A 65 -4.41 -4.13 -3.59
CA PRO A 65 -3.76 -3.31 -2.58
C PRO A 65 -4.33 -1.88 -2.59
N LEU A 66 -4.70 -1.39 -1.41
CA LEU A 66 -4.94 0.04 -1.19
C LEU A 66 -3.62 0.66 -0.74
N GLN A 67 -2.85 1.17 -1.70
CA GLN A 67 -1.59 1.83 -1.40
C GLN A 67 -1.84 3.22 -0.80
N THR A 68 -1.23 3.48 0.35
CA THR A 68 -1.33 4.75 1.07
C THR A 68 0.04 5.40 1.26
N PHE A 69 0.02 6.73 1.34
CA PHE A 69 1.17 7.60 1.20
C PHE A 69 1.08 8.78 2.17
N ALA A 70 2.14 9.04 2.94
CA ALA A 70 2.24 10.24 3.76
C ALA A 70 2.90 11.35 2.96
N VAL A 71 2.31 12.54 3.03
CA VAL A 71 2.85 13.75 2.43
C VAL A 71 3.95 14.32 3.33
N LYS A 72 5.10 14.66 2.75
CA LYS A 72 6.21 15.33 3.44
C LYS A 72 6.11 16.85 3.32
N GLU A 73 5.78 17.33 2.12
CA GLU A 73 5.75 18.75 1.81
C GLU A 73 4.86 18.96 0.57
N VAL A 74 4.18 20.11 0.51
CA VAL A 74 3.42 20.53 -0.68
C VAL A 74 3.92 21.89 -1.12
N SER A 75 4.26 22.03 -2.40
CA SER A 75 4.67 23.30 -3.00
C SER A 75 3.94 23.50 -4.32
N GLY A 76 2.86 24.29 -4.27
CA GLY A 76 2.01 24.56 -5.42
C GLY A 76 1.41 23.28 -6.03
N THR A 77 1.84 22.94 -7.24
CA THR A 77 1.44 21.72 -7.99
C THR A 77 2.36 20.52 -7.75
N THR A 78 3.31 20.64 -6.81
CA THR A 78 4.21 19.54 -6.45
C THR A 78 3.92 19.03 -5.05
N ILE A 79 3.86 17.71 -4.90
CA ILE A 79 3.65 17.02 -3.62
C ILE A 79 4.83 16.09 -3.39
N LYS A 80 5.57 16.27 -2.30
CA LYS A 80 6.60 15.33 -1.87
C LYS A 80 5.97 14.24 -1.02
N VAL A 81 6.15 12.99 -1.40
CA VAL A 81 5.62 11.82 -0.70
C VAL A 81 6.74 10.96 -0.14
N ILE A 82 6.59 10.48 1.09
CA ILE A 82 7.60 9.66 1.75
C ILE A 82 7.65 8.25 1.14
N LYS A 83 8.83 7.83 0.67
CA LYS A 83 9.10 6.46 0.17
C LYS A 83 9.32 5.45 1.29
N ALA A 84 9.89 5.93 2.38
CA ALA A 84 10.27 5.11 3.51
C ALA A 84 9.05 4.80 4.38
N VAL A 85 8.60 3.55 4.33
CA VAL A 85 7.72 3.00 5.37
C VAL A 85 8.62 2.54 6.50
N GLY A 86 8.38 2.85 7.78
CA GLY A 86 9.16 2.34 8.92
C GLY A 86 10.70 2.49 8.90
N GLY A 87 11.26 3.40 8.09
CA GLY A 87 12.72 3.65 7.98
C GLY A 87 13.51 2.84 6.94
N VAL A 88 12.88 2.30 5.89
CA VAL A 88 13.51 1.54 4.78
C VAL A 88 12.78 1.93 3.53
N SER A 89 13.54 2.24 2.48
CA SER A 89 13.01 2.63 1.19
C SER A 89 12.27 1.45 0.55
N THR A 90 10.99 1.67 0.25
CA THR A 90 10.13 0.69 -0.47
C THR A 90 10.17 0.89 -1.99
N GLY A 91 10.97 1.85 -2.46
CA GLY A 91 10.97 2.28 -3.86
C GLY A 91 9.76 3.14 -4.22
N THR A 92 9.64 3.46 -5.50
CA THR A 92 8.56 4.30 -6.03
C THR A 92 7.35 3.44 -6.34
N ARG A 93 6.26 3.66 -5.60
CA ARG A 93 5.02 2.87 -5.74
C ARG A 93 3.99 3.53 -6.66
N ILE A 94 4.11 4.85 -6.87
CA ILE A 94 3.20 5.67 -7.67
C ILE A 94 3.66 5.72 -9.13
N LYS A 95 2.74 5.54 -10.08
CA LYS A 95 3.00 5.68 -11.51
C LYS A 95 2.40 6.99 -12.02
N ALA A 96 3.01 7.56 -13.06
CA ALA A 96 2.41 8.69 -13.78
C ALA A 96 1.09 8.24 -14.42
N GLY A 97 0.03 9.04 -14.29
CA GLY A 97 -1.34 8.71 -14.68
C GLY A 97 -2.20 8.15 -13.54
N ASP A 98 -1.62 7.82 -12.39
CA ASP A 98 -2.39 7.36 -11.24
C ASP A 98 -3.22 8.50 -10.63
N THR A 99 -4.37 8.14 -10.06
CA THR A 99 -5.23 9.06 -9.32
C THR A 99 -5.11 8.78 -7.83
N LEU A 100 -4.87 9.83 -7.05
CA LEU A 100 -4.81 9.80 -5.59
C LEU A 100 -6.04 10.50 -5.02
N VAL A 101 -6.46 10.13 -3.82
CA VAL A 101 -7.50 10.84 -3.07
C VAL A 101 -7.03 11.12 -1.66
N ILE A 102 -7.46 12.26 -1.12
CA ILE A 102 -7.37 12.54 0.30
C ILE A 102 -8.38 11.62 1.01
N LEU A 103 -7.89 10.68 1.81
CA LEU A 103 -8.77 9.84 2.60
C LEU A 103 -9.49 10.68 3.65
N GLY A 104 -10.80 10.87 3.48
CA GLY A 104 -11.67 11.41 4.51
C GLY A 104 -11.99 10.38 5.60
N ASN A 105 -12.99 10.70 6.43
CA ASN A 105 -13.47 9.81 7.49
C ASN A 105 -14.36 8.65 6.97
N ASP A 106 -14.81 8.74 5.72
CA ASP A 106 -15.68 7.76 5.07
C ASP A 106 -15.05 7.30 3.75
N LEU A 107 -14.86 5.99 3.59
CA LEU A 107 -14.29 5.38 2.38
C LEU A 107 -15.32 5.25 1.23
N THR A 108 -16.60 5.48 1.51
CA THR A 108 -17.67 5.43 0.50
C THR A 108 -17.89 6.77 -0.19
N ALA A 109 -17.46 7.86 0.44
CA ALA A 109 -17.53 9.20 -0.10
C ALA A 109 -16.41 9.45 -1.14
N ALA A 110 -16.77 10.04 -2.27
CA ALA A 110 -15.79 10.53 -3.23
C ALA A 110 -15.07 11.75 -2.64
N GLY A 111 -13.75 11.71 -2.62
CA GLY A 111 -12.92 12.83 -2.19
C GLY A 111 -12.39 13.64 -3.37
N THR A 112 -11.52 14.60 -3.07
CA THR A 112 -10.80 15.36 -4.10
C THR A 112 -9.79 14.45 -4.81
N ALA A 113 -10.08 14.12 -6.07
CA ALA A 113 -9.20 13.32 -6.91
C ALA A 113 -8.01 14.18 -7.39
N ILE A 114 -6.80 13.70 -7.12
CA ILE A 114 -5.53 14.33 -7.46
C ILE A 114 -4.87 13.45 -8.51
N LYS A 115 -4.82 13.93 -9.75
CA LYS A 115 -4.16 13.21 -10.85
C LYS A 115 -2.66 13.49 -10.83
N VAL A 116 -1.87 12.43 -10.88
CA VAL A 116 -0.41 12.51 -10.95
C VAL A 116 0.03 12.55 -12.40
N SER A 117 0.60 13.67 -12.83
CA SER A 117 1.09 13.85 -14.20
C SER A 117 2.52 13.34 -14.38
N ALA A 118 3.37 13.52 -13.36
CA ALA A 118 4.74 13.03 -13.37
C ALA A 118 5.20 12.62 -11.97
N VAL A 119 6.15 11.68 -11.93
CA VAL A 119 6.78 11.20 -10.70
C VAL A 119 8.29 11.30 -10.88
N ASP A 120 8.94 12.11 -10.05
CA ASP A 120 10.40 12.16 -9.94
C ASP A 120 10.84 11.33 -8.74
N SER A 121 11.55 10.23 -9.05
CA SER A 121 12.04 9.26 -8.09
C SER A 121 13.53 9.43 -7.75
N SER A 122 14.16 10.54 -8.13
CA SER A 122 15.62 10.74 -7.99
C SER A 122 16.09 10.80 -6.53
N ASN A 123 15.21 11.11 -5.59
CA ASN A 123 15.53 11.16 -4.16
C ASN A 123 15.27 9.80 -3.46
N GLU A 124 16.19 9.35 -2.59
CA GLU A 124 16.04 8.07 -1.90
C GLU A 124 14.95 8.08 -0.81
N GLU A 125 14.69 9.24 -0.19
CA GLU A 125 13.76 9.40 0.94
C GLU A 125 12.32 9.71 0.51
N TYR A 126 12.13 10.39 -0.63
CA TYR A 126 10.83 10.87 -1.08
C TYR A 126 10.68 10.82 -2.61
N ASP A 127 9.45 10.65 -3.09
CA ASP A 127 9.07 10.90 -4.49
C ASP A 127 8.51 12.32 -4.59
N VAL A 128 8.84 13.02 -5.68
CA VAL A 128 8.21 14.30 -6.00
C VAL A 128 7.14 14.03 -7.06
N LEU A 129 5.89 14.20 -6.67
CA LEU A 129 4.74 14.08 -7.56
C LEU A 129 4.41 15.44 -8.14
N THR A 130 4.28 15.52 -9.46
CA THR A 130 3.64 16.66 -10.12
C THR A 130 2.17 16.32 -10.31
N VAL A 131 1.29 17.21 -9.86
CA VAL A 131 -0.17 17.02 -9.90
C VAL A 131 -0.85 18.22 -10.53
N ASP A 132 -2.01 18.00 -11.15
CA ASP A 132 -2.76 19.08 -11.82
C ASP A 132 -3.27 20.12 -10.81
N ALA A 133 -3.68 19.65 -9.62
CA ALA A 133 -4.07 20.50 -8.50
C ALA A 133 -3.83 19.75 -7.17
N ALA A 134 -3.14 20.39 -6.23
CA ALA A 134 -2.91 19.87 -4.87
C ALA A 134 -3.92 20.42 -3.86
N THR A 135 -5.16 20.68 -4.29
CA THR A 135 -6.17 21.38 -3.48
C THR A 135 -6.52 20.58 -2.22
N GLY A 136 -6.26 21.16 -1.05
CA GLY A 136 -6.59 20.56 0.24
C GLY A 136 -5.54 19.57 0.78
N VAL A 137 -4.42 19.37 0.09
CA VAL A 137 -3.32 18.53 0.57
C VAL A 137 -2.45 19.32 1.54
N SER A 138 -2.24 18.77 2.73
CA SER A 138 -1.30 19.27 3.73
C SER A 138 -0.23 18.22 4.06
N GLU A 139 0.80 18.63 4.79
CA GLU A 139 1.83 17.73 5.34
C GLU A 139 1.29 16.65 6.29
N THR A 140 0.10 16.86 6.86
CA THR A 140 -0.56 15.89 7.73
C THR A 140 -1.49 14.95 6.97
N THR A 141 -1.63 15.14 5.66
CA THR A 141 -2.58 14.39 4.84
C THR A 141 -2.01 13.04 4.42
N ILE A 142 -2.83 12.00 4.55
CA ILE A 142 -2.56 10.67 3.98
C ILE A 142 -3.31 10.55 2.66
N LEU A 143 -2.56 10.35 1.58
CA LEU A 143 -3.09 10.09 0.25
C LEU A 143 -3.26 8.59 0.04
N ALA A 144 -4.31 8.18 -0.65
CA ALA A 144 -4.51 6.79 -1.08
C ALA A 144 -4.75 6.71 -2.57
N MET A 145 -4.41 5.56 -3.16
CA MET A 145 -4.79 5.26 -4.53
C MET A 145 -6.31 5.26 -4.70
N ALA A 146 -6.78 5.93 -5.74
CA ALA A 146 -8.18 6.17 -6.02
C ALA A 146 -8.56 5.69 -7.43
N GLN A 147 -9.85 5.40 -7.61
CA GLN A 147 -10.43 5.23 -8.94
C GLN A 147 -10.62 6.61 -9.58
N SER A 148 -10.91 6.62 -10.89
CA SER A 148 -11.14 7.86 -11.64
C SER A 148 -12.34 8.68 -11.15
N ASP A 149 -13.24 8.08 -10.38
CA ASP A 149 -14.41 8.72 -9.76
C ASP A 149 -14.08 9.42 -8.42
N GLY A 150 -12.82 9.39 -7.98
CA GLY A 150 -12.37 10.01 -6.73
C GLY A 150 -12.68 9.20 -5.48
N LYS A 151 -13.13 7.95 -5.61
CA LYS A 151 -13.24 7.02 -4.47
C LYS A 151 -11.95 6.24 -4.25
N PRO A 152 -11.64 5.82 -3.02
CA PRO A 152 -10.53 4.93 -2.78
C PRO A 152 -10.66 3.65 -3.61
N TYR A 153 -9.53 3.09 -4.05
CA TYR A 153 -9.50 1.97 -4.99
C TYR A 153 -10.35 0.77 -4.54
N CYS A 154 -10.42 0.55 -3.22
CA CYS A 154 -11.26 -0.44 -2.59
C CYS A 154 -11.46 -0.14 -1.08
N ALA A 155 -12.51 -0.72 -0.49
CA ALA A 155 -12.66 -0.78 0.96
C ALA A 155 -11.86 -1.99 1.49
N PRO A 156 -10.85 -1.77 2.35
CA PRO A 156 -9.96 -2.84 2.80
C PRO A 156 -10.64 -3.76 3.81
N ASN A 157 -10.43 -5.06 3.66
CA ASN A 157 -10.97 -6.12 4.52
C ASN A 157 -9.91 -7.09 5.03
N ALA A 158 -8.62 -6.81 4.78
CA ALA A 158 -7.49 -7.54 5.33
C ALA A 158 -6.20 -6.70 5.24
N LEU A 159 -5.13 -7.21 5.83
CA LEU A 159 -3.78 -6.65 5.71
C LEU A 159 -2.86 -7.59 4.94
N LEU A 160 -1.91 -7.06 4.19
CA LEU A 160 -0.88 -7.88 3.55
C LEU A 160 0.04 -8.50 4.61
N ALA A 161 0.19 -9.82 4.63
CA ALA A 161 0.99 -10.49 5.65
C ALA A 161 2.52 -10.34 5.46
N TYR A 162 2.95 -10.30 4.20
CA TYR A 162 4.36 -10.27 3.80
C TYR A 162 4.62 -9.24 2.72
N ASP A 163 5.85 -8.73 2.65
CA ASP A 163 6.27 -7.85 1.56
C ASP A 163 6.14 -8.57 0.22
N LYS A 164 5.74 -7.83 -0.83
CA LYS A 164 5.64 -8.36 -2.19
C LYS A 164 6.45 -7.48 -3.15
N CYS A 165 7.32 -8.12 -3.92
CA CYS A 165 8.08 -7.47 -4.98
C CYS A 165 7.68 -8.12 -6.31
N LEU A 166 7.39 -7.32 -7.32
CA LEU A 166 7.11 -7.83 -8.65
C LEU A 166 8.44 -8.11 -9.37
N ASP A 167 8.58 -9.31 -9.93
CA ASP A 167 9.68 -9.65 -10.83
C ASP A 167 9.38 -9.15 -12.24
N GLU A 168 10.39 -8.73 -13.01
CA GLU A 168 10.23 -8.18 -14.36
C GLU A 168 9.57 -9.18 -15.32
N ASN A 169 9.75 -10.48 -15.07
CA ASN A 169 9.22 -11.58 -15.87
C ASN A 169 8.05 -12.33 -15.20
N ALA A 170 7.43 -11.75 -14.18
CA ALA A 170 6.28 -12.38 -13.51
C ALA A 170 5.04 -12.36 -14.41
N TYR A 171 4.42 -13.52 -14.62
CA TYR A 171 3.13 -13.63 -15.30
C TYR A 171 1.94 -13.75 -14.34
N GLU A 172 2.20 -14.09 -13.06
CA GLU A 172 1.22 -14.16 -11.99
C GLU A 172 1.85 -13.74 -10.65
N ALA A 173 1.05 -13.12 -9.76
CA ALA A 173 1.48 -12.73 -8.43
C ALA A 173 0.44 -13.13 -7.38
N TYR A 174 0.88 -13.90 -6.37
CA TYR A 174 0.02 -14.36 -5.27
C TYR A 174 0.14 -13.46 -4.05
N GLY A 175 -1.00 -13.15 -3.44
CA GLY A 175 -1.12 -12.40 -2.21
C GLY A 175 -1.58 -13.26 -1.04
N GLU A 176 -1.00 -12.97 0.12
CA GLU A 176 -1.41 -13.56 1.39
C GLU A 176 -1.95 -12.44 2.25
N ALA A 177 -3.23 -12.57 2.59
CA ALA A 177 -3.98 -11.59 3.35
C ALA A 177 -4.20 -12.10 4.77
N ALA A 178 -3.77 -11.32 5.76
CA ALA A 178 -4.03 -11.53 7.17
C ALA A 178 -5.35 -10.87 7.56
N PHE A 179 -6.22 -11.59 8.26
CA PHE A 179 -7.48 -11.05 8.79
C PHE A 179 -7.45 -10.90 10.32
N PHE A 180 -6.59 -11.64 11.02
CA PHE A 180 -6.50 -11.58 12.48
C PHE A 180 -5.05 -11.68 12.96
N SER A 181 -4.75 -11.04 14.09
CA SER A 181 -3.50 -11.25 14.83
C SER A 181 -3.77 -11.15 16.33
N ALA A 182 -3.45 -12.20 17.07
CA ALA A 182 -3.59 -12.23 18.53
C ALA A 182 -2.68 -11.20 19.25
N ARG A 183 -1.60 -10.79 18.59
CA ARG A 183 -0.63 -9.80 19.08
C ARG A 183 -0.73 -8.49 18.30
N PRO A 184 -0.29 -7.36 18.88
CA PRO A 184 -0.44 -6.08 18.22
C PRO A 184 0.35 -6.00 16.91
N VAL A 185 -0.15 -5.14 16.03
CA VAL A 185 0.46 -4.77 14.76
C VAL A 185 1.16 -3.43 14.96
N TYR A 186 2.44 -3.35 14.60
CA TYR A 186 3.24 -2.14 14.75
C TYR A 186 2.93 -1.16 13.63
N GLU A 187 2.05 -0.19 13.90
CA GLU A 187 1.56 0.78 12.92
C GLU A 187 2.71 1.60 12.31
N ARG A 188 3.75 1.90 13.09
CA ARG A 188 4.95 2.62 12.61
C ARG A 188 5.75 1.88 11.54
N ARG A 189 5.55 0.56 11.42
CA ARG A 189 6.24 -0.31 10.46
C ARG A 189 5.37 -0.59 9.23
N MET A 190 4.12 -0.14 9.23
CA MET A 190 3.16 -0.26 8.13
C MET A 190 3.12 1.03 7.30
N PRO A 191 2.61 0.99 6.06
CA PRO A 191 2.20 2.19 5.36
C PRO A 191 1.27 3.04 6.24
N PRO A 192 1.35 4.38 6.14
CA PRO A 192 0.49 5.27 6.92
C PRO A 192 -0.97 4.99 6.58
N ILE A 193 -1.79 4.66 7.57
CA ILE A 193 -3.23 4.40 7.40
C ILE A 193 -4.03 5.44 8.16
N ASN A 194 -5.14 5.91 7.56
CA ASN A 194 -6.07 6.82 8.22
C ASN A 194 -7.07 6.02 9.09
N ASP A 195 -7.73 6.68 10.04
CA ASP A 195 -8.73 6.09 10.93
C ASP A 195 -9.92 5.50 10.17
N ALA A 196 -10.28 6.03 9.00
CA ALA A 196 -11.30 5.45 8.12
C ALA A 196 -10.93 4.04 7.64
N VAL A 197 -9.64 3.80 7.36
CA VAL A 197 -9.13 2.47 6.98
C VAL A 197 -9.14 1.52 8.17
N LYS A 198 -8.78 2.01 9.37
CA LYS A 198 -8.86 1.21 10.60
C LYS A 198 -10.29 0.80 10.92
N LYS A 199 -11.24 1.73 10.75
CA LYS A 199 -12.67 1.47 10.91
C LYS A 199 -13.16 0.43 9.91
N ALA A 200 -12.81 0.55 8.63
CA ALA A 200 -13.19 -0.43 7.62
C ALA A 200 -12.65 -1.84 7.91
N LEU A 201 -11.41 -1.95 8.40
CA LEU A 201 -10.87 -3.24 8.85
C LEU A 201 -11.67 -3.82 10.02
N ALA A 202 -12.00 -3.00 11.02
CA ALA A 202 -12.82 -3.43 12.16
C ALA A 202 -14.22 -3.87 11.72
N ASP A 203 -14.88 -3.11 10.84
CA ASP A 203 -16.21 -3.41 10.31
C ASP A 203 -16.22 -4.69 9.46
N ALA A 204 -15.11 -4.99 8.78
CA ALA A 204 -14.91 -6.23 8.04
C ALA A 204 -14.60 -7.45 8.93
N GLY A 205 -14.60 -7.29 10.26
CA GLY A 205 -14.29 -8.35 11.21
C GLY A 205 -12.80 -8.64 11.38
N CYS A 206 -11.92 -7.75 10.93
CA CYS A 206 -10.49 -7.84 11.19
C CYS A 206 -10.14 -7.21 12.54
N PHE A 207 -9.71 -8.02 13.50
CA PHE A 207 -9.32 -7.54 14.82
C PHE A 207 -7.80 -7.38 14.92
N PHE A 208 -7.32 -6.18 14.60
CA PHE A 208 -5.93 -5.78 14.80
C PHE A 208 -5.82 -4.80 15.96
N ARG A 209 -4.93 -5.09 16.91
CA ARG A 209 -4.52 -4.11 17.94
C ARG A 209 -3.36 -3.29 17.39
N PHE A 210 -3.58 -2.04 17.01
CA PHE A 210 -2.50 -1.17 16.54
C PHE A 210 -1.68 -0.66 17.73
N SER A 211 -0.38 -0.90 17.71
CA SER A 211 0.57 -0.35 18.68
C SER A 211 1.51 0.64 18.01
N GLN A 212 1.73 1.77 18.68
CA GLN A 212 2.79 2.72 18.31
C GLN A 212 4.15 2.39 18.95
N SER A 213 4.23 1.30 19.73
CA SER A 213 5.47 0.89 20.40
C SER A 213 6.57 0.53 19.38
N LYS A 214 7.82 0.78 19.78
CA LYS A 214 9.01 0.52 18.96
C LYS A 214 9.24 -0.95 18.71
#